data_AF-A0AAD9N4Z6-F1
#
_entry.id   AF-A0AAD9N4Z6-F1
#
_cell.length_a   1.000
_cell.length_b   1.000
_cell.length_c   1.000
_cell.angle_alpha   90.00
_cell.angle_beta   90.00
_cell.angle_gamma   90.00
#
_symmetry.space_group_name_H-M   'P 1'
#
loop_
_entity.id
_entity.type
_entity.pdbx_description
1 polymer ?
#
loop_
_entity_poly.entity_id
_entity_poly.type
_entity_poly.pdbx_seq_one_letter_code
_entity_poly.pdbx_strand_id
1 'polypeptide(L)'
;MHVRSHSNPFECLMLLVHCFHGVHVSHCKSCSATACQTWLLELMGHIKNIAMKMIPVVGLEIQEVLQFLLLVFSAAVCSWSGCSSAQLLLAPIQLPNVGQHQTPDILRRNLLDGQEESVLKSLLMINLSPALVVMCSGEGWPQMSGKIIDWLLTLCSSPGLVGQERLKHWIKDCLFALKHTKEFRKMTVWGRAFSL
;
A
#
# COMPACT_ATOMS: atom_id res chain seq x y z
N MET A 1 20.19 -17.96 -27.36
CA MET A 1 20.31 -16.97 -26.27
C MET A 1 18.94 -16.36 -26.03
N HIS A 2 18.19 -16.89 -25.06
CA HIS A 2 16.89 -16.33 -24.66
C HIS A 2 17.11 -15.39 -23.48
N VAL A 3 17.09 -14.08 -23.75
CA VAL A 3 16.93 -13.07 -22.71
C VAL A 3 15.45 -13.07 -22.33
N ARG A 4 15.06 -13.94 -21.39
CA ARG A 4 13.84 -13.69 -20.61
C ARG A 4 14.20 -12.65 -19.56
N SER A 5 14.08 -11.37 -19.91
CA SER A 5 13.95 -10.31 -18.92
C SER A 5 12.57 -10.50 -18.28
N HIS A 6 12.47 -11.40 -17.30
CA HIS A 6 11.41 -11.30 -16.32
C HIS A 6 11.75 -10.09 -15.47
N SER A 7 11.07 -8.96 -15.70
CA SER A 7 11.18 -7.79 -14.85
C SER A 7 10.95 -8.23 -13.41
N ASN A 8 11.90 -7.94 -12.52
CA ASN A 8 11.82 -8.37 -11.14
C ASN A 8 10.62 -7.65 -10.48
N PRO A 9 9.71 -8.33 -9.76
CA PRO A 9 8.61 -7.70 -9.04
C PRO A 9 9.07 -6.54 -8.14
N PHE A 10 10.27 -6.64 -7.56
CA PHE A 10 10.87 -5.55 -6.78
C PHE A 10 11.14 -4.30 -7.62
N GLU A 11 11.76 -4.43 -8.79
CA GLU A 11 12.02 -3.31 -9.71
C GLU A 11 10.72 -2.64 -10.15
N CYS A 12 9.67 -3.45 -10.42
CA CYS A 12 8.35 -2.94 -10.76
C CYS A 12 7.76 -2.11 -9.62
N LEU A 13 7.85 -2.61 -8.38
CA LEU A 13 7.37 -1.89 -7.20
C LEU A 13 8.13 -0.57 -6.99
N MET A 14 9.44 -0.58 -7.20
CA MET A 14 10.29 0.61 -7.11
C MET A 14 9.90 1.67 -8.14
N LEU A 15 9.73 1.28 -9.41
CA LEU A 15 9.27 2.17 -10.47
C LEU A 15 7.89 2.76 -10.15
N LEU A 16 6.96 1.95 -9.63
CA LEU A 16 5.64 2.42 -9.23
C LEU A 16 5.72 3.45 -8.10
N VAL A 17 6.55 3.24 -7.07
CA VAL A 17 6.78 4.23 -6.00
C VAL A 17 7.22 5.57 -6.58
N HIS A 18 8.15 5.58 -7.54
CA HIS A 18 8.57 6.80 -8.22
C HIS A 18 7.45 7.45 -9.02
N CYS A 19 6.68 6.66 -9.79
CA CYS A 19 5.56 7.18 -10.55
C CYS A 19 4.50 7.83 -9.63
N PHE A 20 4.12 7.16 -8.54
CA PHE A 20 3.15 7.70 -7.59
C PHE A 20 3.66 8.97 -6.90
N HIS A 21 4.95 9.02 -6.56
CA HIS A 21 5.56 10.23 -6.01
C HIS A 21 5.61 11.38 -7.03
N GLY A 22 5.98 11.10 -8.28
CA GLY A 22 5.96 12.09 -9.36
C GLY A 22 4.57 12.71 -9.54
N VAL A 23 3.52 11.87 -9.54
CA VAL A 23 2.13 12.31 -9.55
C VAL A 23 1.83 13.23 -8.35
N HIS A 24 2.29 12.90 -7.14
CA HIS A 24 2.08 13.75 -5.97
C HIS A 24 2.73 15.14 -6.12
N VAL A 25 3.97 15.20 -6.62
CA VAL A 25 4.76 16.44 -6.72
C VAL A 25 4.30 17.34 -7.88
N SER A 26 3.89 16.76 -9.00
CA SER A 26 3.60 17.50 -10.23
C SER A 26 2.20 18.14 -10.30
N HIS A 27 1.33 17.99 -9.30
CA HIS A 27 -0.12 18.24 -9.48
C HIS A 27 -0.71 19.52 -8.85
N CYS A 28 -1.73 20.05 -9.56
CA CYS A 28 -2.72 21.03 -9.12
C CYS A 28 -3.80 20.32 -8.27
N LYS A 29 -4.07 20.84 -7.06
CA LYS A 29 -4.66 20.15 -5.89
C LYS A 29 -5.97 19.38 -6.08
N SER A 30 -6.79 19.68 -7.09
CA SER A 30 -8.18 19.18 -7.16
C SER A 30 -8.40 18.07 -8.20
N CYS A 31 -7.80 18.19 -9.38
CA CYS A 31 -7.99 17.25 -10.49
C CYS A 31 -7.27 15.91 -10.25
N SER A 32 -6.15 15.96 -9.52
CA SER A 32 -5.36 14.77 -9.18
C SER A 32 -6.02 13.88 -8.13
N ALA A 33 -6.75 14.45 -7.16
CA ALA A 33 -7.35 13.68 -6.09
C ALA A 33 -8.41 12.69 -6.62
N THR A 34 -9.29 13.13 -7.52
CA THR A 34 -10.34 12.26 -8.11
C THR A 34 -9.75 11.15 -8.97
N ALA A 35 -8.69 11.43 -9.74
CA ALA A 35 -8.00 10.42 -10.53
C ALA A 35 -7.32 9.38 -9.63
N CYS A 36 -6.59 9.81 -8.59
CA CYS A 36 -5.96 8.90 -7.63
C CYS A 36 -6.99 8.04 -6.88
N GLN A 37 -8.14 8.61 -6.53
CA GLN A 37 -9.25 7.86 -5.91
C GLN A 37 -9.82 6.80 -6.84
N THR A 38 -10.07 7.14 -8.09
CA THR A 38 -10.61 6.21 -9.09
C THR A 38 -9.64 5.05 -9.29
N TRP A 39 -8.35 5.36 -9.46
CA TRP A 39 -7.31 4.36 -9.61
C TRP A 39 -7.20 3.43 -8.39
N LEU A 40 -7.28 3.97 -7.17
CA LEU A 40 -7.30 3.13 -5.95
C LEU A 40 -8.51 2.23 -5.89
N LEU A 41 -9.70 2.72 -6.26
CA LEU A 41 -10.92 1.91 -6.25
C LEU A 41 -10.84 0.74 -7.23
N GLU A 42 -10.26 0.96 -8.41
CA GLU A 42 -10.01 -0.10 -9.39
C GLU A 42 -9.04 -1.15 -8.81
N LEU A 43 -7.90 -0.72 -8.27
CA LEU A 43 -6.93 -1.62 -7.65
C LEU A 43 -7.55 -2.41 -6.47
N MET A 44 -8.29 -1.75 -5.59
CA MET A 44 -9.03 -2.39 -4.50
C MET A 44 -10.00 -3.45 -5.02
N GLY A 45 -10.71 -3.15 -6.12
CA GLY A 45 -11.59 -4.09 -6.81
C GLY A 45 -10.84 -5.33 -7.30
N HIS A 46 -9.69 -5.16 -7.95
CA HIS A 46 -8.86 -6.26 -8.40
C HIS A 46 -8.35 -7.13 -7.25
N ILE A 47 -7.79 -6.52 -6.20
CA ILE A 47 -7.32 -7.22 -5.00
C ILE A 47 -8.46 -8.02 -4.39
N LYS A 48 -9.63 -7.40 -4.21
CA LYS A 48 -10.82 -8.08 -3.67
C LYS A 48 -11.22 -9.28 -4.52
N ASN A 49 -11.23 -9.14 -5.83
CA ASN A 49 -11.65 -10.21 -6.73
C ASN A 49 -10.69 -11.41 -6.70
N ILE A 50 -9.39 -11.17 -6.60
CA ILE A 50 -8.38 -12.22 -6.40
C ILE A 50 -8.54 -12.87 -5.02
N ALA A 51 -8.68 -12.06 -3.96
CA ALA A 51 -8.86 -12.54 -2.60
C ALA A 51 -10.16 -13.37 -2.44
N MET A 52 -11.20 -13.05 -3.20
CA MET A 52 -12.45 -13.81 -3.26
C MET A 52 -12.40 -15.00 -4.22
N LYS A 53 -11.26 -15.26 -4.86
CA LYS A 53 -11.07 -16.31 -5.88
C LYS A 53 -12.04 -16.20 -7.07
N MET A 54 -12.52 -15.00 -7.36
CA MET A 54 -13.34 -14.70 -8.55
C MET A 54 -12.48 -14.57 -9.82
N ILE A 55 -11.19 -14.28 -9.65
CA ILE A 55 -10.20 -14.26 -10.75
C ILE A 55 -9.20 -15.39 -10.49
N PRO A 56 -9.00 -16.32 -11.43
CA PRO A 56 -7.99 -17.36 -11.30
C PRO A 56 -6.59 -16.75 -11.41
N VAL A 57 -5.69 -17.15 -10.53
CA VAL A 57 -4.25 -16.83 -10.60
C VAL A 57 -3.55 -18.03 -11.25
N VAL A 58 -2.79 -17.79 -12.31
CA VAL A 58 -2.08 -18.84 -13.07
C VAL A 58 -0.58 -18.68 -12.87
N GLY A 59 0.08 -19.75 -12.46
CA GLY A 59 1.55 -19.83 -12.40
C GLY A 59 2.21 -19.12 -11.21
N LEU A 60 1.44 -18.59 -10.25
CA LEU A 60 1.91 -17.99 -9.01
C LEU A 60 1.01 -18.37 -7.84
N GLU A 61 1.57 -18.36 -6.63
CA GLU A 61 0.78 -18.54 -5.42
C GLU A 61 -0.10 -17.31 -5.16
N ILE A 62 -1.38 -17.51 -4.83
CA ILE A 62 -2.34 -16.43 -4.56
C ILE A 62 -1.80 -15.49 -3.46
N GLN A 63 -1.09 -16.05 -2.48
CA GLN A 63 -0.45 -15.29 -1.41
C GLN A 63 0.55 -14.25 -1.94
N GLU A 64 1.42 -14.64 -2.87
CA GLU A 64 2.47 -13.76 -3.40
C GLU A 64 1.85 -12.62 -4.21
N VAL A 65 0.81 -12.95 -5.00
CA VAL A 65 0.07 -11.96 -5.77
C VAL A 65 -0.66 -10.96 -4.87
N LEU A 66 -1.36 -11.45 -3.84
CA LEU A 66 -2.05 -10.57 -2.89
C LEU A 66 -1.08 -9.70 -2.10
N GLN A 67 0.04 -10.26 -1.63
CA GLN A 67 1.07 -9.49 -0.95
C GLN A 67 1.63 -8.39 -1.86
N PHE A 68 1.96 -8.71 -3.11
CA PHE A 68 2.48 -7.74 -4.06
C PHE A 68 1.47 -6.61 -4.35
N LEU A 69 0.20 -6.95 -4.62
CA LEU A 69 -0.81 -5.93 -4.90
C LEU A 69 -1.11 -5.05 -3.67
N LEU A 70 -1.06 -5.60 -2.46
CA LEU A 70 -1.18 -4.82 -1.22
C LEU A 70 0.03 -3.89 -1.02
N LEU A 71 1.23 -4.30 -1.42
CA LEU A 71 2.41 -3.43 -1.42
C LEU A 71 2.27 -2.30 -2.45
N VAL A 72 1.72 -2.57 -3.63
CA VAL A 72 1.41 -1.55 -4.65
C VAL A 72 0.37 -0.56 -4.12
N PHE A 73 -0.69 -1.07 -3.49
CA PHE A 73 -1.69 -0.24 -2.80
C PHE A 73 -1.02 0.64 -1.73
N SER A 74 -0.13 0.06 -0.93
CA SER A 74 0.59 0.79 0.09
C SER A 74 1.47 1.89 -0.49
N ALA A 75 2.21 1.60 -1.57
CA ALA A 75 3.04 2.57 -2.25
C ALA A 75 2.22 3.79 -2.70
N ALA A 76 1.08 3.56 -3.36
CA ALA A 76 0.19 4.63 -3.80
C ALA A 76 -0.32 5.48 -2.62
N VAL A 77 -0.83 4.84 -1.57
CA VAL A 77 -1.37 5.53 -0.39
C VAL A 77 -0.28 6.32 0.34
N CYS A 78 0.89 5.73 0.54
CA CYS A 78 2.01 6.42 1.19
C CYS A 78 2.44 7.64 0.37
N SER A 79 2.62 7.49 -0.95
CA SER A 79 3.00 8.59 -1.85
C SER A 79 1.98 9.72 -1.91
N TRP A 80 0.67 9.43 -1.83
CA TRP A 80 -0.38 10.44 -1.99
C TRP A 80 -0.93 11.02 -0.68
N SER A 81 -0.72 10.35 0.45
CA SER A 81 -1.22 10.79 1.76
C SER A 81 -0.59 12.09 2.25
N GLY A 82 0.54 12.52 1.70
CA GLY A 82 1.32 13.64 2.23
C GLY A 82 1.98 13.34 3.59
N CYS A 83 1.97 12.07 4.04
CA CYS A 83 2.71 11.64 5.21
C CYS A 83 4.22 11.79 4.91
N SER A 84 4.97 12.47 5.78
CA SER A 84 6.42 12.71 5.58
C SER A 84 7.24 11.43 5.40
N SER A 85 6.70 10.26 5.79
CA SER A 85 7.30 8.96 5.54
C SER A 85 7.39 8.57 4.06
N ALA A 86 6.65 9.23 3.16
CA ALA A 86 6.79 9.06 1.72
C ALA A 86 8.21 9.40 1.23
N GLN A 87 8.89 10.36 1.88
CA GLN A 87 10.28 10.71 1.56
C GLN A 87 11.26 9.58 1.94
N LEU A 88 10.95 8.83 3.00
CA LEU A 88 11.75 7.67 3.41
C LEU A 88 11.63 6.49 2.42
N LEU A 89 10.54 6.41 1.66
CA LEU A 89 10.38 5.42 0.60
C LEU A 89 11.27 5.70 -0.62
N LEU A 90 11.67 6.97 -0.80
CA LEU A 90 12.56 7.41 -1.89
C LEU A 90 14.04 7.42 -1.47
N ALA A 91 14.33 7.43 -0.16
CA ALA A 91 15.68 7.42 0.39
C ALA A 91 16.55 6.21 -0.04
N PRO A 92 16.02 4.99 -0.20
CA PRO A 92 16.72 3.87 -0.83
C PRO A 92 17.23 4.14 -2.25
N ILE A 93 16.66 5.15 -2.93
CA ILE A 93 16.72 5.31 -4.39
C ILE A 93 17.38 6.62 -4.82
N GLN A 94 18.17 7.25 -3.93
CA GLN A 94 19.12 8.24 -4.40
C GLN A 94 20.18 7.49 -5.23
N LEU A 95 19.98 7.52 -6.55
CA LEU A 95 21.00 7.21 -7.55
C LEU A 95 22.34 7.75 -7.06
N PRO A 96 23.47 7.02 -7.26
CA PRO A 96 24.77 7.29 -6.60
C PRO A 96 25.33 8.73 -6.66
N ASN A 97 24.69 9.64 -7.40
CA ASN A 97 25.21 10.95 -7.75
C ASN A 97 24.45 12.16 -7.17
N VAL A 98 23.47 12.01 -6.28
CA VAL A 98 22.82 13.20 -5.65
C VAL A 98 23.20 13.29 -4.18
N GLY A 99 24.19 14.15 -3.91
CA GLY A 99 24.42 14.89 -2.67
C GLY A 99 24.09 14.20 -1.35
N GLN A 100 25.13 13.70 -0.69
CA GLN A 100 25.11 13.23 0.70
C GLN A 100 24.51 14.27 1.65
N HIS A 101 23.23 14.17 1.98
CA HIS A 101 22.72 14.67 3.25
C HIS A 101 21.44 13.95 3.66
N GLN A 102 21.47 13.36 4.86
CA GLN A 102 20.29 12.96 5.67
C GLN A 102 19.58 11.63 5.36
N THR A 103 20.30 10.57 4.98
CA THR A 103 19.74 9.20 5.09
C THR A 103 20.09 8.61 6.47
N PRO A 104 19.12 8.17 7.30
CA PRO A 104 19.36 7.50 8.58
C PRO A 104 20.33 6.31 8.46
N ASP A 105 21.26 6.17 9.39
CA ASP A 105 22.36 5.18 9.34
C ASP A 105 21.89 3.72 9.23
N ILE A 106 20.70 3.41 9.76
CA ILE A 106 20.09 2.07 9.67
C ILE A 106 19.64 1.77 8.25
N LEU A 107 19.09 2.76 7.54
CA LEU A 107 18.72 2.61 6.13
C LEU A 107 19.99 2.47 5.27
N ARG A 108 21.03 3.27 5.51
CA ARG A 108 22.31 3.14 4.80
C ARG A 108 22.91 1.74 4.95
N ARG A 109 22.91 1.16 6.15
CA ARG A 109 23.53 -0.15 6.40
C ARG A 109 22.83 -1.30 5.69
N ASN A 110 21.51 -1.30 5.63
CA ASN A 110 20.74 -2.36 4.97
C ASN A 110 20.74 -2.24 3.43
N LEU A 111 20.90 -1.03 2.90
CA LEU A 111 21.04 -0.78 1.46
C LEU A 111 22.39 -1.30 0.93
N LEU A 112 23.45 -1.21 1.73
CA LEU A 112 24.78 -1.69 1.36
C LEU A 112 24.91 -3.23 1.34
N ASP A 113 23.97 -3.94 1.96
CA ASP A 113 23.98 -5.41 2.12
C ASP A 113 23.01 -6.14 1.15
N GLY A 114 22.50 -5.43 0.14
CA GLY A 114 21.59 -6.00 -0.88
C GLY A 114 20.18 -6.35 -0.37
N GLN A 115 19.78 -5.83 0.79
CA GLN A 115 18.47 -6.10 1.42
C GLN A 115 17.37 -5.10 1.02
N GLU A 116 17.55 -4.38 -0.09
CA GLU A 116 16.71 -3.26 -0.50
C GLU A 116 15.22 -3.64 -0.64
N GLU A 117 14.94 -4.83 -1.19
CA GLU A 117 13.59 -5.35 -1.35
C GLU A 117 12.89 -5.58 0.00
N SER A 118 13.59 -6.20 0.96
CA SER A 118 13.06 -6.48 2.29
C SER A 118 12.79 -5.18 3.05
N VAL A 119 13.69 -4.21 2.94
CA VAL A 119 13.55 -2.89 3.54
C VAL A 119 12.36 -2.14 2.95
N LEU A 120 12.24 -2.07 1.63
CA LEU A 120 11.11 -1.37 0.97
C LEU A 120 9.78 -1.99 1.37
N LYS A 121 9.67 -3.33 1.32
CA LYS A 121 8.45 -4.05 1.74
C LYS A 121 8.09 -3.71 3.19
N SER A 122 9.07 -3.74 4.08
CA SER A 122 8.86 -3.42 5.50
C SER A 122 8.41 -1.98 5.70
N LEU A 123 9.04 -1.02 5.01
CA LEU A 123 8.65 0.39 5.06
C LEU A 123 7.23 0.60 4.56
N LEU A 124 6.84 -0.01 3.45
CA LEU A 124 5.49 0.05 2.92
C LEU A 124 4.48 -0.58 3.87
N MET A 125 4.81 -1.70 4.51
CA MET A 125 3.90 -2.35 5.46
C MET A 125 3.67 -1.49 6.70
N ILE A 126 4.74 -0.95 7.30
CA ILE A 126 4.68 -0.14 8.53
C ILE A 126 3.98 1.20 8.28
N ASN A 127 4.19 1.82 7.12
CA ASN A 127 3.66 3.17 6.84
C ASN A 127 2.24 3.17 6.30
N LEU A 128 1.66 2.02 5.92
CA LEU A 128 0.31 1.97 5.37
C LEU A 128 -0.74 2.51 6.36
N SER A 129 -0.73 2.00 7.60
CA SER A 129 -1.68 2.38 8.65
C SER A 129 -1.69 3.89 8.93
N PRO A 130 -0.56 4.56 9.23
CA PRO A 130 -0.56 6.00 9.43
C PRO A 130 -0.90 6.78 8.15
N ALA A 131 -0.44 6.33 6.97
CA ALA A 131 -0.76 6.99 5.70
C ALA A 131 -2.28 6.95 5.39
N LEU A 132 -2.95 5.83 5.69
CA LEU A 132 -4.40 5.71 5.58
C LEU A 132 -5.13 6.69 6.51
N VAL A 133 -4.65 6.88 7.73
CA VAL A 133 -5.24 7.83 8.67
C VAL A 133 -5.14 9.26 8.14
N VAL A 134 -3.96 9.66 7.66
CA VAL A 134 -3.74 11.00 7.09
C VAL A 134 -4.61 11.19 5.84
N MET A 135 -4.59 10.22 4.92
CA MET A 135 -5.36 10.28 3.67
C MET A 135 -6.87 10.35 3.94
N CYS A 136 -7.41 9.50 4.82
CA CYS A 136 -8.85 9.48 5.14
C CYS A 136 -9.31 10.73 5.91
N SER A 137 -8.39 11.44 6.56
CA SER A 137 -8.69 12.68 7.31
C SER A 137 -8.47 13.95 6.46
N GLY A 138 -7.82 13.84 5.30
CA GLY A 138 -7.48 14.97 4.44
C GLY A 138 -8.64 15.48 3.57
N GLU A 139 -8.50 16.71 3.07
CA GLU A 139 -9.47 17.31 2.13
C GLU A 139 -9.53 16.50 0.82
N GLY A 140 -10.76 16.20 0.35
CA GLY A 140 -11.02 15.48 -0.89
C GLY A 140 -11.22 13.97 -0.75
N TRP A 141 -10.74 13.33 0.32
CA TRP A 141 -10.80 11.88 0.56
C TRP A 141 -11.85 11.33 1.57
N PRO A 142 -12.71 12.12 2.25
CA PRO A 142 -13.66 11.56 3.24
C PRO A 142 -14.62 10.50 2.66
N GLN A 143 -14.95 10.58 1.37
CA GLN A 143 -15.81 9.59 0.72
C GLN A 143 -15.13 8.22 0.53
N MET A 144 -13.81 8.16 0.68
CA MET A 144 -13.03 6.93 0.55
C MET A 144 -12.94 6.15 1.86
N SER A 145 -13.04 6.78 3.03
CA SER A 145 -12.85 6.11 4.32
C SER A 145 -13.82 4.93 4.50
N GLY A 146 -15.10 5.13 4.21
CA GLY A 146 -16.11 4.07 4.26
C GLY A 146 -15.80 2.92 3.30
N LYS A 147 -15.43 3.24 2.04
CA LYS A 147 -15.09 2.23 1.02
C LYS A 147 -13.84 1.43 1.39
N ILE A 148 -12.82 2.08 1.94
CA ILE A 148 -11.59 1.44 2.42
C ILE A 148 -11.91 0.52 3.60
N ILE A 149 -12.69 0.98 4.58
CA ILE A 149 -13.07 0.16 5.73
C ILE A 149 -13.86 -1.07 5.30
N ASP A 150 -14.89 -0.91 4.47
CA ASP A 150 -15.68 -2.02 3.95
C ASP A 150 -14.83 -3.00 3.15
N TRP A 151 -13.86 -2.49 2.38
CA TRP A 151 -12.91 -3.31 1.63
C TRP A 151 -11.96 -4.09 2.56
N LEU A 152 -11.37 -3.46 3.57
CA LEU A 152 -10.49 -4.13 4.55
C LEU A 152 -11.25 -5.22 5.32
N LEU A 153 -12.49 -4.94 5.77
CA LEU A 153 -13.36 -5.94 6.39
C LEU A 153 -13.61 -7.13 5.47
N THR A 154 -13.88 -6.85 4.19
CA THR A 154 -14.13 -7.88 3.17
C THR A 154 -12.89 -8.74 2.93
N LEU A 155 -11.70 -8.14 2.91
CA LEU A 155 -10.45 -8.88 2.77
C LEU A 155 -10.19 -9.79 3.98
N CYS A 156 -10.38 -9.32 5.21
CA CYS A 156 -10.17 -10.14 6.42
C CYS A 156 -10.98 -11.45 6.41
N SER A 157 -12.17 -11.44 5.81
CA SER A 157 -13.05 -12.62 5.70
C SER A 157 -12.88 -13.40 4.39
N SER A 158 -11.93 -13.03 3.52
CA SER A 158 -11.82 -13.60 2.18
C SER A 158 -11.17 -15.01 2.16
N PRO A 159 -11.62 -15.91 1.27
CA PRO A 159 -11.08 -17.27 1.16
C PRO A 159 -9.63 -17.31 0.66
N GLY A 160 -9.20 -16.30 -0.08
CA GLY A 160 -7.83 -16.15 -0.60
C GLY A 160 -6.81 -15.77 0.46
N LEU A 161 -7.24 -15.34 1.65
CA LEU A 161 -6.37 -15.03 2.78
C LEU A 161 -6.40 -16.12 3.87
N VAL A 162 -7.12 -17.23 3.67
CA VAL A 162 -7.12 -18.38 4.59
C VAL A 162 -5.70 -18.93 4.72
N GLY A 163 -5.21 -19.07 5.95
CA GLY A 163 -3.83 -19.48 6.24
C GLY A 163 -2.77 -18.38 6.15
N GLN A 164 -3.13 -17.15 5.73
CA GLN A 164 -2.18 -16.04 5.55
C GLN A 164 -2.21 -15.06 6.72
N GLU A 165 -1.84 -15.55 7.91
CA GLU A 165 -1.97 -14.80 9.16
C GLU A 165 -1.18 -13.48 9.17
N ARG A 166 -0.01 -13.43 8.51
CA ARG A 166 0.77 -12.18 8.39
C ARG A 166 0.02 -11.10 7.60
N LEU A 167 -0.56 -11.44 6.45
CA LEU A 167 -1.32 -10.46 5.65
C LEU A 167 -2.61 -10.06 6.34
N LYS A 168 -3.30 -11.02 6.98
CA LYS A 168 -4.49 -10.71 7.80
C LYS A 168 -4.15 -9.75 8.93
N HIS A 169 -3.05 -9.98 9.66
CA HIS A 169 -2.63 -9.09 10.73
C HIS A 169 -2.35 -7.68 10.19
N TRP A 170 -1.63 -7.57 9.08
CA TRP A 170 -1.36 -6.28 8.44
C TRP A 170 -2.64 -5.54 8.02
N ILE A 171 -3.62 -6.25 7.44
CA ILE A 171 -4.93 -5.68 7.07
C ILE A 171 -5.71 -5.26 8.32
N LYS A 172 -5.69 -6.06 9.39
CA LYS A 172 -6.32 -5.72 10.67
C LYS A 172 -5.69 -4.48 11.29
N ASP A 173 -4.37 -4.35 11.26
CA ASP A 173 -3.66 -3.16 11.76
C ASP A 173 -4.12 -1.90 11.01
N CYS A 174 -4.25 -1.98 9.68
CA CYS A 174 -4.76 -0.90 8.86
C CYS A 174 -6.22 -0.55 9.22
N LEU A 175 -7.06 -1.57 9.43
CA LEU A 175 -8.45 -1.41 9.83
C LEU A 175 -8.57 -0.73 11.20
N PHE A 176 -7.79 -1.16 12.19
CA PHE A 176 -7.80 -0.59 13.54
C PHE A 176 -7.19 0.81 13.60
N ALA A 177 -6.25 1.16 12.71
CA ALA A 177 -5.75 2.52 12.60
C ALA A 177 -6.87 3.52 12.26
N LEU A 178 -7.89 3.07 11.51
CA LEU A 178 -9.04 3.89 11.11
C LEU A 178 -10.15 3.98 12.17
N LYS A 179 -9.96 3.41 13.39
CA LYS A 179 -10.99 3.36 14.45
C LYS A 179 -11.55 4.72 14.90
N HIS A 180 -10.78 5.78 14.67
CA HIS A 180 -11.17 7.13 15.06
C HIS A 180 -12.05 7.84 14.01
N THR A 181 -12.18 7.28 12.81
CA THR A 181 -13.03 7.83 11.74
C THR A 181 -14.52 7.69 12.09
N LYS A 182 -15.36 8.60 11.56
CA LYS A 182 -16.81 8.58 11.79
C LYS A 182 -17.45 7.32 11.19
N GLU A 183 -16.90 6.87 10.07
CA GLU A 183 -17.36 5.70 9.32
C GLU A 183 -17.11 4.41 10.11
N PHE A 184 -15.96 4.28 10.77
CA PHE A 184 -15.65 3.11 11.60
C PHE A 184 -16.58 2.98 12.81
N ARG A 185 -16.96 4.10 13.43
CA ARG A 185 -17.81 4.13 14.63
C ARG A 185 -19.26 3.73 14.36
N LYS A 186 -19.67 3.54 13.10
CA LYS A 186 -20.99 2.99 12.78
C LYS A 186 -21.09 1.59 13.39
N MET A 187 -22.17 1.31 14.11
CA MET A 187 -22.33 0.07 14.88
C MET A 187 -22.19 -1.21 14.01
N THR A 188 -22.64 -1.14 12.76
CA THR A 188 -22.52 -2.22 11.75
C THR A 188 -21.07 -2.53 11.35
N VAL A 189 -20.19 -1.54 11.42
CA VAL A 189 -18.77 -1.65 11.07
C VAL A 189 -17.96 -2.06 12.31
N TRP A 190 -18.21 -1.38 13.43
CA TRP A 190 -17.59 -1.67 14.71
C TRP A 190 -17.81 -3.12 15.16
N GLY A 191 -19.06 -3.60 15.16
CA GLY A 191 -19.36 -4.99 15.58
C GLY A 191 -18.65 -6.05 14.72
N ARG A 192 -18.53 -5.81 13.41
CA ARG A 192 -17.81 -6.71 12.50
C ARG A 192 -16.31 -6.69 12.75
N ALA A 193 -15.72 -5.51 12.92
CA ALA A 193 -14.28 -5.37 13.15
C ALA A 193 -13.80 -6.10 14.40
N PHE A 194 -14.59 -6.11 15.47
CA PHE A 194 -14.25 -6.81 16.72
C PHE A 194 -14.53 -8.33 16.69
N SER A 195 -15.31 -8.81 15.72
CA SER A 195 -15.57 -10.25 15.53
C SER A 195 -14.53 -10.96 14.65
N LEU A 196 -13.62 -10.21 14.01
CA LEU A 196 -12.60 -10.73 13.08
C LEU A 196 -11.35 -11.24 13.80
#